data_AF-A0A1F1UG74-F1
#
_entry.id   AF-A0A1F1UG74-F1
#
_cell.length_a   1.000
_cell.length_b   1.000
_cell.length_c   1.000
_cell.angle_alpha   90.00
_cell.angle_beta   90.00
_cell.angle_gamma   90.00
#
_symmetry.space_group_name_H-M   'P 1'
#
loop_
_entity.id
_entity.type
_entity.pdbx_description
1 polymer ?
#
loop_
_entity_poly.entity_id
_entity_poly.type
_entity_poly.pdbx_seq_one_letter_code
_entity_poly.pdbx_strand_id
1 'polypeptide(L)'
;MRGTHVTVYNATRSQGLAASYAQRLTSAGYTSVDAKNWSGYGIQSSTVLYNGSANKAAAEAVGKELGFPVMQTPNLQVNGVAVVVTG
;
A
#
# COMPACT_ATOMS: atom_id res chain seq x y z
N MET A 1 0.53 -17.38 -8.15
CA MET A 1 0.27 -16.58 -6.93
C MET A 1 0.95 -15.23 -7.11
N ARG A 2 0.28 -14.09 -6.86
CA ARG A 2 0.95 -12.78 -6.92
C ARG A 2 1.87 -12.68 -5.69
N GLY A 3 3.13 -13.08 -5.84
CA GLY A 3 4.12 -13.17 -4.75
C GLY A 3 4.61 -11.82 -4.21
N THR A 4 3.92 -10.71 -4.49
CA THR A 4 4.28 -9.38 -4.01
C THR A 4 3.52 -9.09 -2.73
N HIS A 5 4.25 -8.85 -1.65
CA HIS A 5 3.69 -8.49 -0.37
C HIS A 5 3.21 -7.04 -0.39
N VAL A 6 1.99 -6.80 0.07
CA VAL A 6 1.36 -5.48 0.12
C VAL A 6 1.18 -5.08 1.58
N THR A 7 1.65 -3.91 1.96
CA THR A 7 1.44 -3.39 3.32
C THR A 7 0.62 -2.12 3.25
N VAL A 8 -0.57 -2.13 3.85
CA VAL A 8 -1.43 -0.97 3.99
C VAL A 8 -1.02 -0.19 5.23
N TYR A 9 -0.73 1.10 5.04
CA TYR A 9 -0.28 2.03 6.05
C TYR A 9 -1.32 3.11 6.30
N ASN A 10 -1.67 3.28 7.56
CA ASN A 10 -2.56 4.34 8.01
C ASN A 10 -1.78 5.61 8.35
N ALA A 11 -1.95 6.67 7.57
CA ALA A 11 -1.33 7.98 7.82
C ALA A 11 -2.12 8.88 8.78
N THR A 12 -3.42 8.63 8.97
CA THR A 12 -4.26 9.41 9.91
C THR A 12 -4.33 8.84 11.31
N ARG A 13 -3.81 7.62 11.52
CA ARG A 13 -3.98 6.84 12.77
C ARG A 13 -5.46 6.54 13.10
N SER A 14 -6.36 6.68 12.12
CA SER A 14 -7.77 6.30 12.26
C SER A 14 -7.91 4.79 12.43
N GLN A 15 -8.43 4.35 13.58
CA GLN A 15 -8.51 2.93 13.90
C GLN A 15 -9.37 2.17 12.86
N GLY A 16 -8.88 1.01 12.43
CA GLY A 16 -9.57 0.16 11.44
C GLY A 16 -9.42 0.58 9.98
N LEU A 17 -8.90 1.78 9.69
CA LEU A 17 -8.81 2.27 8.32
C LEU A 17 -7.90 1.39 7.43
N ALA A 18 -6.66 1.14 7.85
CA ALA A 18 -5.77 0.25 7.10
C ALA A 18 -6.29 -1.19 7.02
N ALA A 19 -7.02 -1.67 8.03
CA ALA A 19 -7.61 -2.99 8.03
C ALA A 19 -8.70 -3.13 6.96
N SER A 20 -9.58 -2.12 6.81
CA SER A 20 -10.61 -2.11 5.76
C SER A 20 -10.02 -2.17 4.34
N TYR A 21 -8.96 -1.41 4.09
CA TYR A 21 -8.26 -1.46 2.80
C TYR A 21 -7.51 -2.78 2.60
N ALA A 22 -6.92 -3.33 3.67
CA ALA A 22 -6.27 -4.64 3.60
C ALA A 22 -7.27 -5.74 3.23
N GLN A 23 -8.46 -5.74 3.84
CA GLN A 23 -9.55 -6.67 3.50
C GLN A 23 -10.00 -6.51 2.05
N ARG A 24 -10.09 -5.28 1.53
CA ARG A 24 -10.43 -5.02 0.12
C ARG A 24 -9.41 -5.64 -0.83
N LEU A 25 -8.12 -5.51 -0.52
CA LEU A 25 -7.05 -6.14 -1.31
C LEU A 25 -7.10 -7.67 -1.18
N THR A 26 -7.37 -8.22 0.01
CA THR A 26 -7.57 -9.66 0.16
C THR A 26 -8.72 -10.18 -0.70
N SER A 27 -9.86 -9.48 -0.74
CA SER A 27 -10.98 -9.80 -1.63
C SER A 27 -10.65 -9.67 -3.12
N ALA A 28 -9.73 -8.78 -3.49
CA ALA A 28 -9.19 -8.66 -4.86
C ALA A 28 -8.17 -9.76 -5.21
N GLY A 29 -7.89 -10.68 -4.29
CA GLY A 29 -7.01 -11.84 -4.49
C GLY A 29 -5.56 -11.63 -4.05
N TYR A 30 -5.25 -10.56 -3.31
CA TYR A 30 -3.94 -10.39 -2.67
C TYR A 30 -3.86 -11.24 -1.39
N THR A 31 -3.00 -12.24 -1.38
CA THR A 31 -2.87 -13.18 -0.26
C THR A 31 -1.92 -12.71 0.83
N SER A 32 -1.01 -11.78 0.52
CA SER A 32 0.00 -11.26 1.42
C SER A 32 -0.26 -9.78 1.66
N VAL A 33 -1.17 -9.48 2.59
CA VAL A 33 -1.58 -8.12 2.93
C VAL A 33 -1.45 -7.88 4.43
N ASP A 34 -0.67 -6.88 4.81
CA ASP A 34 -0.53 -6.42 6.20
C ASP A 34 -1.15 -5.05 6.40
N ALA A 35 -1.59 -4.75 7.63
CA ALA A 35 -2.06 -3.42 8.02
C ALA A 35 -1.16 -2.86 9.14
N LYS A 36 -0.61 -1.65 8.94
CA LYS A 36 0.30 -0.97 9.86
C LYS A 36 0.01 0.53 9.93
N ASN A 37 0.62 1.21 10.90
CA ASN A 37 0.59 2.67 10.99
C ASN A 37 1.77 3.27 10.23
N TRP A 38 1.52 4.33 9.47
CA TRP A 38 2.58 5.05 8.75
C TRP A 38 3.42 5.86 9.75
N SER A 39 4.75 5.73 9.65
CA SER A 39 5.71 6.48 10.45
C SER A 39 6.67 7.34 9.61
N GLY A 40 6.43 7.42 8.31
CA GLY A 40 7.26 8.17 7.37
C GLY A 40 6.87 9.64 7.26
N TYR A 41 7.23 10.26 6.13
CA TYR A 41 6.89 11.65 5.81
C TYR A 41 5.38 11.88 5.73
N GLY A 42 4.92 13.11 5.98
CA GLY A 42 3.51 13.46 5.99
C GLY A 42 2.86 13.32 4.61
N ILE A 43 2.25 12.17 4.34
CA ILE A 43 1.46 11.92 3.14
C ILE A 43 0.09 12.54 3.35
N GLN A 44 -0.27 13.49 2.49
CA GLN A 44 -1.51 14.27 2.59
C GLN A 44 -2.67 13.61 1.83
N SER A 45 -2.38 12.70 0.89
CA SER A 45 -3.36 11.99 0.10
C SER A 45 -3.00 10.51 -0.05
N SER A 46 -4.01 9.65 -0.15
CA SER A 46 -3.81 8.21 -0.34
C SER A 46 -2.95 7.93 -1.58
N THR A 47 -1.87 7.17 -1.42
CA THR A 47 -0.87 6.91 -2.47
C THR A 47 -0.27 5.53 -2.31
N VAL A 48 0.10 4.91 -3.42
CA VAL A 48 0.80 3.61 -3.44
C VAL A 48 2.27 3.84 -3.65
N LEU A 49 3.08 3.47 -2.68
CA LEU A 49 4.52 3.55 -2.73
C LEU A 49 5.14 2.21 -3.08
N TYR A 50 6.20 2.23 -3.86
CA TYR A 50 6.97 1.04 -4.17
C TYR A 50 8.46 1.34 -4.29
N ASN A 51 9.28 0.30 -4.10
CA ASN A 51 10.72 0.37 -4.30
C ASN A 51 11.15 -0.65 -5.35
N GLY A 52 11.94 -0.19 -6.32
CA GLY A 52 12.47 -1.01 -7.41
C GLY A 52 11.45 -1.30 -8.52
N SER A 53 11.96 -1.52 -9.73
CA SER A 53 11.14 -1.83 -10.90
C SER A 53 10.38 -3.15 -10.78
N ALA A 54 10.89 -4.12 -10.01
CA ALA A 54 10.22 -5.40 -9.77
C ALA A 54 8.84 -5.27 -9.11
N ASN A 55 8.66 -4.24 -8.25
CA ASN A 55 7.39 -3.99 -7.56
C ASN A 55 6.47 -3.04 -8.32
N LYS A 56 6.95 -2.40 -9.39
CA LYS A 56 6.20 -1.40 -10.16
C LYS A 56 4.87 -1.95 -10.69
N ALA A 57 4.91 -3.11 -11.34
CA ALA A 57 3.71 -3.73 -11.91
C ALA A 57 2.65 -4.07 -10.85
N ALA A 58 3.09 -4.53 -9.67
CA ALA A 58 2.20 -4.80 -8.54
C ALA A 58 1.64 -3.50 -7.96
N ALA A 59 2.47 -2.47 -7.80
CA ALA A 59 2.05 -1.16 -7.31
C ALA A 59 1.03 -0.50 -8.24
N GLU A 60 1.23 -0.59 -9.56
CA GLU A 60 0.27 -0.14 -10.57
C GLU A 60 -1.05 -0.91 -10.51
N ALA A 61 -1.00 -2.23 -10.32
CA ALA A 61 -2.22 -3.03 -10.15
C ALA A 61 -2.99 -2.64 -8.89
N VAL A 62 -2.29 -2.47 -7.75
CA VAL A 62 -2.89 -2.04 -6.48
C VAL A 62 -3.44 -0.62 -6.59
N GLY A 63 -2.69 0.30 -7.21
CA GLY A 63 -3.11 1.68 -7.45
C GLY A 63 -4.38 1.74 -8.31
N LYS A 64 -4.47 0.91 -9.37
CA LYS A 64 -5.69 0.81 -10.18
C LYS A 64 -6.88 0.24 -9.42
N GLU A 65 -6.67 -0.79 -8.60
CA GLU A 65 -7.72 -1.41 -7.78
C GLU A 65 -8.31 -0.43 -6.76
N LEU A 66 -7.45 0.40 -6.16
CA LEU A 66 -7.85 1.35 -5.12
C LEU A 66 -8.17 2.76 -5.66
N GLY A 67 -7.80 3.06 -6.90
CA GLY A 67 -7.92 4.39 -7.50
C GLY A 67 -6.88 5.39 -6.97
N PHE A 68 -5.72 4.92 -6.52
CA PHE A 68 -4.68 5.75 -5.92
C PHE A 68 -3.50 5.99 -6.89
N PRO A 69 -2.88 7.18 -6.85
CA PRO A 69 -1.64 7.44 -7.57
C PRO A 69 -0.53 6.51 -7.06
N VAL A 70 0.40 6.18 -7.96
CA VAL A 70 1.54 5.32 -7.66
C VAL A 70 2.81 6.14 -7.71
N MET A 71 3.60 6.08 -6.66
CA MET A 71 4.82 6.86 -6.49
C MET A 71 6.00 5.94 -6.17
N GLN A 72 7.11 6.16 -6.87
CA GLN A 72 8.34 5.44 -6.59
C GLN A 72 9.06 6.12 -5.42
N THR A 73 9.30 5.37 -4.35
CA THR A 73 10.01 5.85 -3.16
C THR A 73 11.31 5.06 -2.98
N PRO A 74 12.45 5.58 -3.47
CA PRO A 74 13.74 5.00 -3.15
C PRO A 74 13.94 5.10 -1.62
N ASN A 75 14.44 4.03 -1.00
CA ASN A 75 14.58 3.85 0.46
C ASN A 75 13.29 3.52 1.24
N LEU A 76 12.20 3.15 0.56
CA LEU A 76 11.05 2.59 1.24
C LEU A 76 11.45 1.26 1.92
N GLN A 77 11.41 1.23 3.26
CA GLN A 77 11.75 0.06 4.08
C GLN A 77 10.57 -0.91 4.18
N VAL A 78 10.04 -1.30 3.02
CA VAL A 78 8.96 -2.30 2.93
C VAL A 78 9.40 -3.37 1.95
N ASN A 79 9.09 -4.61 2.28
CA ASN A 79 9.32 -5.73 1.38
C ASN A 79 8.16 -5.79 0.40
N GLY A 80 8.21 -5.06 -0.73
CA GLY A 80 7.17 -5.07 -1.76
C GLY A 80 6.51 -3.72 -2.00
N VAL A 81 5.17 -3.68 -1.88
CA VAL A 81 4.34 -2.49 -2.16
C VAL A 81 3.76 -1.95 -0.85
N ALA A 82 3.81 -0.64 -0.64
CA ALA A 82 3.14 0.03 0.46
C ALA A 82 1.96 0.84 -0.06
N VAL A 83 0.80 0.73 0.59
CA VAL A 83 -0.37 1.55 0.30
C VAL A 83 -0.58 2.49 1.46
N VAL A 84 -0.28 3.77 1.31
CA VAL A 84 -0.52 4.75 2.36
C VAL A 84 -1.89 5.36 2.16
N VAL A 85 -2.73 5.29 3.18
CA VAL A 85 -4.11 5.79 3.16
C VAL A 85 -4.29 6.87 4.22
N THR A 86 -4.94 7.96 3.80
CA THR A 86 -5.01 9.21 4.59
C THR A 86 -6.42 9.56 5.04
N GLY A 87 -7.42 8.71 4.87
CA GLY A 87 -8.79 8.92 5.36
C GLY A 87 -9.49 10.13 4.77
#